data_AF-A0A1V4TKU8-F1
#
_entry.id   AF-A0A1V4TKU8-F1
#
_cell.length_a   1.000
_cell.length_b   1.000
_cell.length_c   1.000
_cell.angle_alpha   90.00
_cell.angle_beta   90.00
_cell.angle_gamma   90.00
#
_symmetry.space_group_name_H-M   'P 1'
#
loop_
_entity.id
_entity.type
_entity.pdbx_description
1 polymer ?
#
loop_
_entity_poly.entity_id
_entity_poly.type
_entity_poly.pdbx_seq_one_letter_code
_entity_poly.pdbx_strand_id
1 'polypeptide(L)'
;MKRKIILIIMLIFLSIGNIKAQYGPVVSFSYDDGYPSWWDLGFPLYQKYGFPAVGWINAISWWMQGTDYHALEHLKVMQKAGWEISSHTYSHAEPITEAEVSIMKNWLDSLGFPNSGFQSPRNDWDHDLVNIVRKYHPYYSAGTGDYNQSEEGMSHPYDIYFLKRFSLTNDVTIQQVRKLLDSAAVKNQWVIFYGHPLGNHSGGWYQDTALLRATFDEVVSRQIPVKTVREVVNDLYPPGCVIRCSDDTSQYPVRSTFENEGSFNASVWNEYWHTVSWTDPRYIGSPAVYCNTSNKNLPVMKFYRNIPNGQYEVRATIIVKDPDRTYRLFYSINDESNPSKDSVEVSKNSDVSLGMVTVTNGQFALYTQKADVISGSNGYVGWAYIRLITQTVVNAKVYLQGSYAGSGTMTTTLNSSGKLPFHHPYNDTLGIWNYRGSERVYNMPADIVDWVLVELRTGTAANTIVGSRAAFLKSDGSIVDLDGLSQVKFNRIVPGNYYIVIRHRNHLPIMSANPVNLSFTNSSLYDFSTAQTQAYGTESMADLGNSVFGMIAGDANQDGFITSSDFNIFYSKFLNAANGYDYCDWNLDGLVTSTDFNFFNANFITAKHTFVP
;
A
#
# COMPACT_ATOMS: atom_id res chain seq x y z
N MET A 1 36.12 -2.79 21.17
CA MET A 1 36.87 -1.90 20.27
C MET A 1 37.36 -2.72 19.07
N LYS A 2 36.51 -2.87 18.04
CA LYS A 2 36.75 -3.47 16.69
C LYS A 2 35.37 -3.73 16.05
N ARG A 3 34.68 -2.66 15.63
CA ARG A 3 33.49 -2.61 14.75
C ARG A 3 33.26 -1.15 14.36
N LYS A 4 34.24 -0.56 13.70
CA LYS A 4 34.15 0.70 12.94
C LYS A 4 35.14 0.55 11.79
N ILE A 5 34.77 1.02 10.61
CA ILE A 5 35.43 0.84 9.30
C ILE A 5 34.88 -0.38 8.55
N ILE A 6 33.78 -0.16 7.84
CA ILE A 6 33.51 -0.55 6.45
C ILE A 6 32.27 0.27 6.01
N LEU A 7 32.29 0.77 4.77
CA LEU A 7 31.33 1.65 4.08
C LEU A 7 31.38 3.16 4.38
N ILE A 8 32.51 3.78 4.02
CA ILE A 8 32.55 5.13 3.43
C ILE A 8 32.97 4.95 1.97
N ILE A 9 32.06 4.45 1.13
CA ILE A 9 32.00 4.55 -0.35
C ILE A 9 30.60 4.03 -0.73
N MET A 10 29.57 4.87 -0.57
CA MET A 10 28.25 4.66 -1.19
C MET A 10 27.44 5.99 -1.24
N LEU A 11 28.14 7.11 -1.38
CA LEU A 11 27.57 8.47 -1.30
C LEU A 11 27.44 9.16 -2.67
N ILE A 12 27.44 8.42 -3.78
CA ILE A 12 27.27 8.97 -5.14
C ILE A 12 26.24 8.17 -5.96
N PHE A 13 25.09 7.86 -5.36
CA PHE A 13 23.85 7.58 -6.11
C PHE A 13 22.66 8.16 -5.33
N LEU A 14 22.75 9.47 -5.04
CA LEU A 14 21.56 10.28 -4.76
C LEU A 14 20.92 10.66 -6.10
N SER A 15 19.60 10.62 -6.13
CA SER A 15 18.71 11.02 -7.24
C SER A 15 18.63 10.02 -8.41
N ILE A 16 17.64 9.14 -8.35
CA ILE A 16 16.68 8.75 -9.41
C ILE A 16 15.92 7.52 -8.88
N GLY A 17 14.61 7.64 -8.66
CA GLY A 17 13.70 6.58 -8.21
C GLY A 17 13.11 6.92 -6.84
N ASN A 18 11.83 7.21 -6.71
CA ASN A 18 10.79 6.22 -6.96
C ASN A 18 9.46 6.86 -7.42
N ILE A 19 9.33 7.09 -8.73
CA ILE A 19 8.03 6.89 -9.41
C ILE A 19 7.63 5.39 -9.34
N LYS A 20 8.58 4.51 -8.97
CA LYS A 20 8.42 3.06 -8.79
C LYS A 20 7.54 2.61 -7.62
N ALA A 21 7.05 3.48 -6.73
CA ALA A 21 6.29 3.02 -5.56
C ALA A 21 4.97 2.28 -5.91
N GLN A 22 4.47 2.44 -7.15
CA GLN A 22 3.29 1.73 -7.66
C GLN A 22 3.62 0.53 -8.58
N TYR A 23 4.80 0.48 -9.20
CA TYR A 23 5.18 -0.50 -10.25
C TYR A 23 6.63 -1.03 -10.14
N GLY A 24 7.25 -0.92 -8.97
CA GLY A 24 8.60 -1.40 -8.67
C GLY A 24 8.62 -2.84 -8.16
N PRO A 25 9.80 -3.39 -7.84
CA PRO A 25 9.87 -4.69 -7.18
C PRO A 25 9.09 -4.66 -5.87
N VAL A 26 8.46 -5.77 -5.52
CA VAL A 26 7.74 -5.90 -4.26
C VAL A 26 7.79 -7.35 -3.77
N VAL A 27 7.84 -7.52 -2.45
CA VAL A 27 7.78 -8.83 -1.79
C VAL A 27 6.53 -8.92 -0.94
N SER A 28 5.88 -10.08 -0.96
CA SER A 28 4.85 -10.45 0.00
C SER A 28 5.27 -11.73 0.71
N PHE A 29 5.03 -11.80 2.01
CA PHE A 29 5.17 -13.05 2.75
C PHE A 29 3.79 -13.56 3.15
N SER A 30 3.61 -14.87 3.09
CA SER A 30 2.33 -15.48 3.42
C SER A 30 2.48 -16.81 4.14
N TYR A 31 1.44 -17.22 4.84
CA TYR A 31 1.40 -18.48 5.57
C TYR A 31 0.05 -19.17 5.44
N ASP A 32 0.08 -20.48 5.26
CA ASP A 32 -1.11 -21.30 4.98
C ASP A 32 -1.53 -22.16 6.22
N ASP A 33 -2.83 -22.42 6.34
CA ASP A 33 -3.56 -23.23 7.34
C ASP A 33 -3.83 -22.62 8.73
N GLY A 34 -2.92 -21.81 9.26
CA GLY A 34 -3.03 -21.23 10.60
C GLY A 34 -2.43 -22.12 11.70
N TYR A 35 -1.21 -21.78 12.14
CA TYR A 35 -0.49 -22.47 13.20
C TYR A 35 -0.08 -21.52 14.35
N PRO A 36 0.00 -22.01 15.62
CA PRO A 36 0.47 -21.20 16.76
C PRO A 36 1.85 -20.59 16.54
N SER A 37 2.74 -21.30 15.83
CA SER A 37 4.09 -20.83 15.51
C SER A 37 4.14 -19.47 14.78
N TRP A 38 3.05 -19.08 14.10
CA TRP A 38 2.92 -17.75 13.50
C TRP A 38 2.95 -16.67 14.57
N TRP A 39 2.28 -16.89 15.69
CA TRP A 39 2.27 -15.98 16.84
C TRP A 39 3.56 -16.09 17.65
N ASP A 40 3.98 -17.31 17.98
CA ASP A 40 5.08 -17.51 18.93
C ASP A 40 6.45 -17.17 18.34
N LEU A 41 6.65 -17.45 17.05
CA LEU A 41 7.95 -17.35 16.38
C LEU A 41 7.95 -16.31 15.25
N GLY A 42 6.90 -16.32 14.42
CA GLY A 42 6.79 -15.45 13.26
C GLY A 42 6.59 -13.99 13.67
N PHE A 43 5.48 -13.68 14.33
CA PHE A 43 5.01 -12.33 14.59
C PHE A 43 6.05 -11.44 15.30
N PRO A 44 6.76 -11.90 16.36
CA PRO A 44 7.86 -11.12 16.95
C PRO A 44 8.97 -10.77 15.97
N LEU A 45 9.30 -11.67 15.03
CA LEU A 45 10.29 -11.41 14.00
C LEU A 45 9.78 -10.39 12.98
N TYR A 46 8.53 -10.50 12.51
CA TYR A 46 7.93 -9.51 11.61
C TYR A 46 7.87 -8.12 12.25
N GLN A 47 7.49 -8.04 13.53
CA GLN A 47 7.50 -6.79 14.30
C GLN A 47 8.88 -6.13 14.32
N LYS A 48 9.94 -6.91 14.52
CA LYS A 48 11.32 -6.39 14.53
C LYS A 48 11.72 -5.72 13.22
N TYR A 49 11.22 -6.20 12.09
CA TYR A 49 11.51 -5.64 10.76
C TYR A 49 10.45 -4.64 10.28
N GLY A 50 9.34 -4.49 10.99
CA GLY A 50 8.18 -3.71 10.55
C GLY A 50 7.51 -4.29 9.29
N PHE A 51 7.62 -5.60 9.06
CA PHE A 51 7.10 -6.24 7.86
C PHE A 51 5.65 -6.72 8.09
N PRO A 52 4.76 -6.57 7.09
CA PRO A 52 3.48 -7.26 7.09
C PRO A 52 3.60 -8.69 6.56
N ALA A 53 2.58 -9.51 6.80
CA ALA A 53 2.38 -10.81 6.15
C ALA A 53 0.90 -11.07 5.83
N VAL A 54 0.64 -12.13 5.07
CA VAL A 54 -0.71 -12.65 4.81
C VAL A 54 -0.89 -13.98 5.54
N GLY A 55 -1.88 -14.08 6.42
CA GLY A 55 -2.33 -15.33 7.02
C GLY A 55 -3.53 -15.89 6.26
N TRP A 56 -3.34 -17.00 5.55
CA TRP A 56 -4.40 -17.76 4.89
C TRP A 56 -4.93 -18.80 5.86
N ILE A 57 -6.09 -18.54 6.46
CA ILE A 57 -6.61 -19.38 7.54
C ILE A 57 -7.75 -20.27 7.07
N ASN A 58 -7.88 -21.44 7.70
CA ASN A 58 -9.10 -22.24 7.67
C ASN A 58 -9.91 -21.98 8.93
N ALA A 59 -11.24 -21.89 8.80
CA ALA A 59 -12.11 -21.59 9.94
C ALA A 59 -12.12 -22.72 10.98
N ILE A 60 -11.96 -23.97 10.54
CA ILE A 60 -11.95 -25.15 11.41
C ILE A 60 -10.55 -25.75 11.59
N SER A 61 -9.48 -24.98 11.38
CA SER A 61 -8.14 -25.48 11.73
C SER A 61 -8.05 -25.74 13.23
N TRP A 62 -7.17 -26.67 13.61
CA TRP A 62 -6.98 -27.01 15.03
C TRP A 62 -6.59 -25.79 15.87
N TRP A 63 -5.79 -24.86 15.33
CA TRP A 63 -5.44 -23.62 16.03
C TRP A 63 -6.66 -22.73 16.25
N MET A 64 -7.52 -22.58 15.23
CA MET A 64 -8.74 -21.76 15.32
C MET A 64 -9.79 -22.35 16.28
N GLN A 65 -9.86 -23.68 16.38
CA GLN A 65 -10.80 -24.37 17.28
C GLN A 65 -10.25 -24.59 18.69
N GLY A 66 -8.94 -24.49 18.88
CA GLY A 66 -8.28 -24.71 20.17
C GLY A 66 -8.56 -23.58 21.16
N THR A 67 -9.31 -23.87 22.22
CA THR A 67 -9.73 -22.88 23.23
C THR A 67 -8.56 -22.20 23.95
N ASP A 68 -7.43 -22.89 24.09
CA ASP A 68 -6.29 -22.42 24.90
C ASP A 68 -5.31 -21.55 24.10
N TYR A 69 -5.47 -21.45 22.79
CA TYR A 69 -4.52 -20.75 21.91
C TYR A 69 -4.91 -19.33 21.55
N HIS A 70 -6.13 -18.89 21.90
CA HIS A 70 -6.60 -17.52 21.67
C HIS A 70 -6.38 -17.04 20.22
N ALA A 71 -6.49 -17.94 19.23
CA ALA A 71 -6.07 -17.68 17.85
C ALA A 71 -6.74 -16.45 17.25
N LEU A 72 -8.05 -16.29 17.46
CA LEU A 72 -8.79 -15.11 16.97
C LEU A 72 -8.28 -13.79 17.57
N GLU A 73 -7.90 -13.79 18.84
CA GLU A 73 -7.35 -12.60 19.51
C GLU A 73 -5.97 -12.27 18.95
N HIS A 74 -5.11 -13.28 18.76
CA HIS A 74 -3.82 -13.12 18.10
C HIS A 74 -3.96 -12.59 16.66
N LEU A 75 -4.87 -13.14 15.85
CA LEU A 75 -5.11 -12.68 14.49
C LEU A 75 -5.59 -11.23 14.43
N LYS A 76 -6.42 -10.79 15.39
CA LYS A 76 -6.83 -9.37 15.51
C LYS A 76 -5.66 -8.46 15.86
N VAL A 77 -4.73 -8.91 16.70
CA VAL A 77 -3.49 -8.17 17.01
C VAL A 77 -2.59 -8.10 15.79
N MET A 78 -2.38 -9.23 15.10
CA MET A 78 -1.61 -9.27 13.85
C MET A 78 -2.21 -8.34 12.79
N GLN A 79 -3.54 -8.35 12.62
CA GLN A 79 -4.25 -7.47 11.69
C GLN A 79 -4.02 -5.99 12.01
N LYS A 80 -4.07 -5.59 13.28
CA LYS A 80 -3.78 -4.21 13.71
C LYS A 80 -2.36 -3.79 13.39
N ALA A 81 -1.42 -4.73 13.46
CA ALA A 81 -0.03 -4.58 13.04
C ALA A 81 0.19 -4.68 11.52
N GLY A 82 -0.88 -4.66 10.71
CA GLY A 82 -0.81 -4.60 9.26
C GLY A 82 -0.80 -5.96 8.55
N TRP A 83 -0.97 -7.07 9.27
CA TRP A 83 -1.15 -8.36 8.61
C TRP A 83 -2.51 -8.43 7.91
N GLU A 84 -2.52 -9.10 6.77
CA GLU A 84 -3.74 -9.46 6.10
C GLU A 84 -4.21 -10.84 6.56
N ILE A 85 -5.46 -10.93 7.03
CA ILE A 85 -6.09 -12.23 7.33
C ILE A 85 -7.08 -12.56 6.21
N SER A 86 -6.87 -13.71 5.56
CA SER A 86 -7.53 -14.09 4.30
C SER A 86 -7.93 -15.57 4.27
N SER A 87 -8.67 -15.96 3.23
CA SER A 87 -9.33 -17.26 3.12
C SER A 87 -8.39 -18.35 2.62
N HIS A 88 -8.38 -19.50 3.31
CA HIS A 88 -7.87 -20.76 2.80
C HIS A 88 -8.97 -21.83 2.63
N THR A 89 -10.24 -21.41 2.43
CA THR A 89 -11.51 -22.17 2.59
C THR A 89 -11.92 -22.40 4.04
N TYR A 90 -13.20 -22.73 4.26
CA TYR A 90 -13.74 -22.91 5.61
C TYR A 90 -13.16 -24.17 6.26
N SER A 91 -13.17 -25.29 5.53
CA SER A 91 -12.79 -26.61 6.05
C SER A 91 -11.55 -27.26 5.46
N HIS A 92 -10.78 -26.53 4.64
CA HIS A 92 -9.71 -27.12 3.82
C HIS A 92 -10.30 -28.22 2.90
N ALA A 93 -11.41 -27.88 2.24
CA ALA A 93 -12.28 -28.84 1.55
C ALA A 93 -11.69 -29.37 0.23
N GLU A 94 -12.08 -30.61 -0.10
CA GLU A 94 -11.79 -31.25 -1.39
C GLU A 94 -13.03 -32.03 -1.90
N PRO A 95 -13.58 -31.71 -3.09
CA PRO A 95 -13.26 -30.55 -3.93
C PRO A 95 -13.72 -29.23 -3.30
N ILE A 96 -13.13 -28.11 -3.75
CA ILE A 96 -13.54 -26.77 -3.32
C ILE A 96 -14.88 -26.43 -3.99
N THR A 97 -15.87 -26.00 -3.19
CA THR A 97 -17.22 -25.66 -3.67
C THR A 97 -17.57 -24.20 -3.42
N GLU A 98 -18.59 -23.68 -4.12
CA GLU A 98 -19.10 -22.32 -3.86
C GLU A 98 -19.63 -22.14 -2.43
N ALA A 99 -20.19 -23.19 -1.83
CA ALA A 99 -20.62 -23.17 -0.44
C ALA A 99 -19.43 -22.93 0.51
N GLU A 100 -18.32 -23.63 0.31
CA GLU A 100 -17.10 -23.45 1.12
C GLU A 100 -16.52 -22.04 1.01
N VAL A 101 -16.45 -21.50 -0.20
CA VAL A 101 -15.92 -20.15 -0.45
C VAL A 101 -16.84 -19.08 0.17
N SER A 102 -18.16 -19.20 -0.04
CA SER A 102 -19.13 -18.21 0.47
C SER A 102 -19.26 -18.24 1.99
N ILE A 103 -19.28 -19.42 2.62
CA ILE A 103 -19.32 -19.55 4.09
C ILE A 103 -18.06 -18.95 4.70
N MET A 104 -16.88 -19.25 4.14
CA MET A 104 -15.62 -18.68 4.62
C MET A 104 -15.61 -17.17 4.52
N LYS A 105 -16.07 -16.60 3.40
CA LYS A 105 -16.18 -15.15 3.20
C LYS A 105 -17.06 -14.50 4.28
N ASN A 106 -18.27 -15.04 4.48
CA ASN A 106 -19.20 -14.50 5.48
C ASN A 106 -18.65 -14.61 6.90
N TRP A 107 -17.96 -15.71 7.21
CA TRP A 107 -17.32 -15.92 8.50
C TRP A 107 -16.20 -14.90 8.75
N LEU A 108 -15.28 -14.70 7.80
CA LEU A 108 -14.22 -13.68 7.90
C LEU A 108 -14.78 -12.26 8.07
N ASP A 109 -15.81 -11.90 7.30
CA ASP A 109 -16.46 -10.59 7.42
C ASP A 109 -17.04 -10.38 8.82
N SER A 110 -17.73 -11.39 9.36
CA SER A 110 -18.34 -11.34 10.69
C SER A 110 -17.33 -11.12 11.82
N LEU A 111 -16.06 -11.49 11.60
CA LEU A 111 -14.97 -11.37 12.56
C LEU A 111 -14.16 -10.07 12.44
N GLY A 112 -14.47 -9.24 11.44
CA GLY A 112 -13.72 -8.00 11.17
C GLY A 112 -12.53 -8.19 10.23
N PHE A 113 -12.50 -9.27 9.43
CA PHE A 113 -11.52 -9.51 8.37
C PHE A 113 -12.12 -9.33 6.96
N PRO A 114 -12.65 -8.13 6.62
CA PRO A 114 -13.31 -7.91 5.32
C PRO A 114 -12.30 -7.91 4.17
N ASN A 115 -12.80 -8.02 2.94
CA ASN A 115 -12.01 -7.98 1.69
C ASN A 115 -10.90 -9.05 1.61
N SER A 116 -11.12 -10.20 2.25
CA SER A 116 -10.20 -11.34 2.21
C SER A 116 -9.91 -11.79 0.78
N GLY A 117 -8.62 -12.02 0.48
CA GLY A 117 -8.23 -12.79 -0.69
C GLY A 117 -8.57 -14.26 -0.53
N PHE A 118 -8.30 -15.04 -1.58
CA PHE A 118 -8.43 -16.48 -1.56
C PHE A 118 -7.10 -17.16 -1.92
N GLN A 119 -6.66 -18.11 -1.09
CA GLN A 119 -5.62 -19.08 -1.41
C GLN A 119 -6.27 -20.46 -1.46
N SER A 120 -6.09 -21.18 -2.56
CA SER A 120 -6.66 -22.52 -2.71
C SER A 120 -5.84 -23.56 -1.93
N PRO A 121 -6.47 -24.42 -1.10
CA PRO A 121 -5.86 -25.67 -0.64
C PRO A 121 -5.16 -26.40 -1.77
N ARG A 122 -3.95 -26.90 -1.50
CA ARG A 122 -3.07 -27.61 -2.47
C ARG A 122 -2.72 -26.83 -3.74
N ASN A 123 -2.97 -25.52 -3.77
CA ASN A 123 -2.79 -24.70 -4.97
C ASN A 123 -3.65 -25.17 -6.15
N ASP A 124 -4.80 -25.83 -5.90
CA ASP A 124 -5.73 -26.23 -6.96
C ASP A 124 -6.19 -25.00 -7.73
N TRP A 125 -6.32 -25.07 -9.05
CA TRP A 125 -6.79 -23.97 -9.88
C TRP A 125 -7.52 -24.48 -11.12
N ASP A 126 -8.69 -23.91 -11.41
CA ASP A 126 -9.40 -24.06 -12.68
C ASP A 126 -10.35 -22.85 -12.90
N HIS A 127 -10.98 -22.80 -14.07
CA HIS A 127 -11.87 -21.69 -14.46
C HIS A 127 -13.17 -21.64 -13.65
N ASP A 128 -13.74 -22.80 -13.32
CA ASP A 128 -14.98 -22.87 -12.54
C ASP A 128 -14.74 -22.34 -11.12
N LEU A 129 -13.59 -22.69 -10.54
CA LEU A 129 -13.15 -22.19 -9.26
C LEU A 129 -12.83 -20.69 -9.31
N VAL A 130 -12.18 -20.18 -10.36
CA VAL A 130 -12.02 -18.71 -10.54
C VAL A 130 -13.38 -18.01 -10.58
N ASN A 131 -14.36 -18.59 -11.29
CA ASN A 131 -15.73 -18.06 -11.38
C ASN A 131 -16.45 -18.04 -10.04
N ILE A 132 -16.18 -19.01 -9.17
CA ILE A 132 -16.66 -19.02 -7.80
C ILE A 132 -15.93 -17.96 -6.97
N VAL A 133 -14.60 -17.98 -6.95
CA VAL A 133 -13.77 -17.13 -6.09
C VAL A 133 -14.02 -15.65 -6.35
N ARG A 134 -14.12 -15.23 -7.62
CA ARG A 134 -14.34 -13.82 -7.99
C ARG A 134 -15.67 -13.22 -7.52
N LYS A 135 -16.66 -14.05 -7.16
CA LYS A 135 -17.92 -13.58 -6.58
C LYS A 135 -17.74 -13.08 -5.15
N TYR A 136 -16.75 -13.62 -4.43
CA TYR A 136 -16.59 -13.43 -2.98
C TYR A 136 -15.26 -12.78 -2.59
N HIS A 137 -14.20 -12.98 -3.37
CA HIS A 137 -12.84 -12.55 -3.05
C HIS A 137 -12.26 -11.68 -4.18
N PRO A 138 -11.48 -10.63 -3.86
CA PRO A 138 -10.97 -9.67 -4.84
C PRO A 138 -9.77 -10.19 -5.65
N TYR A 139 -9.11 -11.25 -5.17
CA TYR A 139 -7.96 -11.86 -5.83
C TYR A 139 -7.78 -13.32 -5.37
N TYR A 140 -7.01 -14.10 -6.13
CA TYR A 140 -6.85 -15.54 -5.99
C TYR A 140 -5.38 -15.95 -6.21
N SER A 141 -4.82 -16.61 -5.21
CA SER A 141 -3.51 -17.24 -5.23
C SER A 141 -3.62 -18.77 -5.32
N ALA A 142 -2.88 -19.34 -6.27
CA ALA A 142 -2.80 -20.78 -6.54
C ALA A 142 -1.57 -21.16 -7.40
N GLY A 143 -0.73 -20.21 -7.82
CA GLY A 143 0.46 -20.54 -8.59
C GLY A 143 1.61 -20.98 -7.67
N THR A 144 2.38 -21.97 -8.12
CA THR A 144 3.60 -22.42 -7.41
C THR A 144 4.80 -22.18 -8.31
N GLY A 145 5.80 -21.44 -7.82
CA GLY A 145 7.07 -21.23 -8.50
C GLY A 145 8.10 -22.29 -8.12
N ASP A 146 8.94 -22.67 -9.09
CA ASP A 146 9.97 -23.71 -8.91
C ASP A 146 11.39 -23.13 -9.00
N TYR A 147 12.11 -23.18 -7.87
CA TYR A 147 13.51 -22.75 -7.80
C TYR A 147 14.45 -23.59 -8.67
N ASN A 148 14.16 -24.87 -8.90
CA ASN A 148 15.02 -25.76 -9.67
C ASN A 148 14.94 -25.47 -11.17
N GLN A 149 13.81 -24.94 -11.63
CA GLN A 149 13.62 -24.44 -12.99
C GLN A 149 14.09 -22.99 -13.15
N SER A 150 14.65 -22.39 -12.08
CA SER A 150 15.06 -20.98 -12.06
C SER A 150 13.92 -20.02 -12.42
N GLU A 151 12.69 -20.36 -12.02
CA GLU A 151 11.57 -19.46 -12.23
C GLU A 151 11.74 -18.15 -11.47
N GLU A 152 11.19 -17.08 -12.05
CA GLU A 152 11.29 -15.73 -11.52
C GLU A 152 9.95 -15.24 -10.95
N GLY A 153 10.00 -14.10 -10.25
CA GLY A 153 8.81 -13.42 -9.77
C GLY A 153 7.89 -12.94 -10.90
N MET A 154 6.66 -12.58 -10.56
CA MET A 154 5.69 -12.09 -11.53
C MET A 154 6.10 -10.70 -12.04
N SER A 155 6.12 -10.50 -13.36
CA SER A 155 6.37 -9.18 -13.95
C SER A 155 5.05 -8.51 -14.28
N HIS A 156 4.92 -7.21 -14.04
CA HIS A 156 3.67 -6.49 -14.30
C HIS A 156 3.35 -6.45 -15.81
N PRO A 157 2.07 -6.60 -16.24
CA PRO A 157 0.86 -6.71 -15.42
C PRO A 157 0.78 -8.00 -14.58
N TYR A 158 -0.08 -8.10 -13.56
CA TYR A 158 -0.24 -9.35 -12.78
C TYR A 158 -1.57 -10.06 -13.02
N ASP A 159 -1.57 -11.40 -12.95
CA ASP A 159 -2.81 -12.16 -12.71
C ASP A 159 -3.23 -12.06 -11.26
N ILE A 160 -4.17 -11.19 -10.93
CA ILE A 160 -4.71 -11.20 -9.59
C ILE A 160 -5.68 -12.37 -9.34
N TYR A 161 -5.98 -13.26 -10.31
CA TYR A 161 -6.61 -14.57 -10.04
C TYR A 161 -5.72 -15.80 -10.29
N PHE A 162 -4.41 -15.60 -10.45
CA PHE A 162 -3.42 -16.67 -10.46
C PHE A 162 -2.08 -16.14 -9.94
N LEU A 163 -2.06 -15.78 -8.65
CA LEU A 163 -0.83 -15.29 -8.03
C LEU A 163 0.13 -16.45 -7.81
N LYS A 164 1.34 -16.32 -8.36
CA LYS A 164 2.45 -17.28 -8.22
C LYS A 164 3.22 -17.02 -6.92
N ARG A 165 3.45 -18.08 -6.15
CA ARG A 165 4.17 -18.03 -4.87
C ARG A 165 5.32 -19.04 -4.85
N PHE A 166 6.37 -18.73 -4.10
CA PHE A 166 7.55 -19.56 -3.91
C PHE A 166 7.61 -20.05 -2.47
N SER A 167 7.87 -21.34 -2.25
CA SER A 167 8.02 -21.86 -0.90
C SER A 167 9.21 -21.19 -0.23
N LEU A 168 9.13 -20.95 1.07
CA LEU A 168 10.26 -20.49 1.87
C LEU A 168 10.48 -21.46 3.04
N THR A 169 10.63 -22.73 2.67
CA THR A 169 10.75 -23.88 3.55
C THR A 169 12.21 -24.31 3.72
N ASN A 170 12.47 -25.24 4.64
CA ASN A 170 13.83 -25.64 5.05
C ASN A 170 14.68 -26.31 3.95
N ASP A 171 14.07 -26.69 2.83
CA ASP A 171 14.73 -27.20 1.62
C ASP A 171 15.24 -26.08 0.68
N VAL A 172 14.83 -24.84 0.91
CA VAL A 172 15.26 -23.69 0.11
C VAL A 172 16.56 -23.09 0.67
N THR A 173 17.54 -22.91 -0.20
CA THR A 173 18.79 -22.25 0.16
C THR A 173 18.67 -20.73 0.07
N ILE A 174 19.37 -20.00 0.94
CA ILE A 174 19.44 -18.53 0.84
C ILE A 174 19.99 -18.06 -0.53
N GLN A 175 20.79 -18.88 -1.22
CA GLN A 175 21.29 -18.54 -2.55
C GLN A 175 20.20 -18.56 -3.62
N GLN A 176 19.23 -19.48 -3.52
CA GLN A 176 18.04 -19.48 -4.39
C GLN A 176 17.18 -18.24 -4.14
N VAL A 177 16.96 -17.89 -2.86
CA VAL A 177 16.24 -16.67 -2.47
C VAL A 177 16.93 -15.42 -3.04
N ARG A 178 18.26 -15.30 -2.91
CA ARG A 178 19.03 -14.18 -3.46
C ARG A 178 18.83 -14.03 -4.96
N LYS A 179 18.94 -15.12 -5.74
CA LYS A 179 18.72 -15.07 -7.19
C LYS A 179 17.33 -14.56 -7.55
N LEU A 180 16.30 -15.04 -6.83
CA LEU A 180 14.92 -14.60 -7.05
C LEU A 180 14.74 -13.11 -6.74
N LEU A 181 15.30 -12.63 -5.63
CA LEU A 181 15.24 -11.22 -5.23
C LEU A 181 16.08 -10.31 -6.15
N ASP A 182 17.21 -10.79 -6.66
CA ASP A 182 18.04 -10.07 -7.64
C ASP A 182 17.27 -9.88 -8.96
N SER A 183 16.63 -10.95 -9.44
CA SER A 183 15.72 -10.86 -10.60
C SER A 183 14.61 -9.86 -10.35
N ALA A 184 13.98 -9.93 -9.17
CA ALA A 184 12.89 -9.03 -8.82
C ALA A 184 13.33 -7.57 -8.85
N ALA A 185 14.46 -7.24 -8.22
CA ALA A 185 14.99 -5.88 -8.18
C ALA A 185 15.31 -5.33 -9.59
N VAL A 186 15.88 -6.16 -10.47
CA VAL A 186 16.26 -5.77 -11.84
C VAL A 186 15.03 -5.63 -12.75
N LYS A 187 14.07 -6.54 -12.64
CA LYS A 187 12.92 -6.66 -13.54
C LYS A 187 11.64 -6.03 -13.00
N ASN A 188 11.69 -5.40 -11.82
CA ASN A 188 10.54 -4.89 -11.07
C ASN A 188 9.44 -5.96 -10.87
N GLN A 189 9.83 -7.16 -10.42
CA GLN A 189 8.89 -8.27 -10.22
C GLN A 189 8.29 -8.27 -8.82
N TRP A 190 7.10 -8.86 -8.72
CA TRP A 190 6.49 -9.27 -7.47
C TRP A 190 6.86 -10.70 -7.11
N VAL A 191 7.46 -10.87 -5.93
CA VAL A 191 7.74 -12.17 -5.33
C VAL A 191 6.82 -12.39 -4.15
N ILE A 192 6.09 -13.50 -4.13
CA ILE A 192 5.29 -13.91 -2.98
C ILE A 192 5.94 -15.15 -2.38
N PHE A 193 6.44 -15.07 -1.15
CA PHE A 193 6.90 -16.24 -0.40
C PHE A 193 5.73 -16.85 0.38
N TYR A 194 5.76 -18.17 0.55
CA TYR A 194 4.83 -18.85 1.45
C TYR A 194 5.50 -19.92 2.32
N GLY A 195 4.93 -20.14 3.50
CA GLY A 195 5.27 -21.23 4.41
C GLY A 195 4.01 -21.76 5.12
N HIS A 196 4.16 -22.78 5.96
CA HIS A 196 3.07 -23.32 6.78
C HIS A 196 3.40 -23.12 8.27
N PRO A 197 3.91 -24.10 9.05
CA PRO A 197 4.43 -23.81 10.37
C PRO A 197 5.86 -23.28 10.33
N LEU A 198 6.19 -22.36 11.24
CA LEU A 198 7.57 -21.99 11.52
C LEU A 198 8.19 -23.00 12.48
N GLY A 199 9.44 -23.38 12.24
CA GLY A 199 10.18 -24.29 13.11
C GLY A 199 11.42 -24.89 12.45
N ASN A 200 12.29 -25.46 13.29
CA ASN A 200 13.52 -26.10 12.86
C ASN A 200 13.36 -27.63 12.88
N HIS A 201 12.49 -28.14 12.00
CA HIS A 201 12.28 -29.57 11.79
C HIS A 201 12.77 -29.99 10.40
N SER A 202 13.22 -31.24 10.29
CA SER A 202 13.58 -31.84 9.00
C SER A 202 12.35 -32.09 8.14
N GLY A 203 12.35 -31.61 6.89
CA GLY A 203 11.27 -31.80 5.92
C GLY A 203 10.85 -30.48 5.23
N GLY A 204 10.41 -30.55 3.98
CA GLY A 204 10.08 -29.38 3.14
C GLY A 204 8.77 -28.65 3.49
N TRP A 205 8.25 -28.82 4.72
CA TRP A 205 7.00 -28.19 5.16
C TRP A 205 7.22 -27.04 6.15
N TYR A 206 8.28 -27.14 6.98
CA TYR A 206 8.60 -26.15 7.99
C TYR A 206 9.45 -25.02 7.41
N GLN A 207 9.27 -23.84 7.98
CA GLN A 207 10.09 -22.67 7.70
C GLN A 207 10.93 -22.28 8.92
N ASP A 208 12.25 -22.39 8.78
CA ASP A 208 13.20 -21.99 9.81
C ASP A 208 13.21 -20.46 9.94
N THR A 209 13.08 -19.99 11.17
CA THR A 209 13.24 -18.57 11.54
C THR A 209 14.60 -17.99 11.13
N ALA A 210 15.65 -18.81 11.03
CA ALA A 210 16.96 -18.37 10.55
C ALA A 210 16.94 -18.07 9.05
N LEU A 211 16.31 -18.93 8.24
CA LEU A 211 16.12 -18.69 6.81
C LEU A 211 15.21 -17.48 6.58
N LEU A 212 14.10 -17.38 7.31
CA LEU A 212 13.18 -16.24 7.24
C LEU A 212 13.90 -14.92 7.55
N ARG A 213 14.68 -14.88 8.64
CA ARG A 213 15.47 -13.70 9.01
C ARG A 213 16.49 -13.34 7.95
N ALA A 214 17.23 -14.32 7.43
CA ALA A 214 18.19 -14.09 6.35
C ALA A 214 17.50 -13.52 5.10
N THR A 215 16.32 -14.04 4.74
CA THR A 215 15.51 -13.50 3.65
C THR A 215 15.09 -12.06 3.92
N PHE A 216 14.69 -11.70 5.14
CA PHE A 216 14.39 -10.31 5.49
C PHE A 216 15.59 -9.39 5.32
N ASP A 217 16.77 -9.82 5.78
CA ASP A 217 18.01 -9.06 5.62
C ASP A 217 18.33 -8.81 4.13
N GLU A 218 18.09 -9.81 3.27
CA GLU A 218 18.27 -9.68 1.81
C GLU A 218 17.24 -8.74 1.15
N VAL A 219 16.01 -8.69 1.67
CA VAL A 219 14.96 -7.76 1.22
C VAL A 219 15.32 -6.32 1.63
N VAL A 220 15.73 -6.11 2.89
CA VAL A 220 16.16 -4.81 3.42
C VAL A 220 17.37 -4.28 2.65
N SER A 221 18.38 -5.11 2.41
CA SER A 221 19.62 -4.69 1.73
C SER A 221 19.37 -4.25 0.28
N ARG A 222 18.34 -4.79 -0.37
CA ARG A 222 17.88 -4.39 -1.71
C ARG A 222 16.84 -3.28 -1.70
N GLN A 223 16.40 -2.83 -0.53
CA GLN A 223 15.35 -1.83 -0.35
C GLN A 223 14.05 -2.21 -1.08
N ILE A 224 13.71 -3.51 -1.14
CA ILE A 224 12.48 -3.96 -1.78
C ILE A 224 11.31 -3.76 -0.81
N PRO A 225 10.25 -3.00 -1.18
CA PRO A 225 9.05 -2.88 -0.37
C PRO A 225 8.40 -4.24 -0.07
N VAL A 226 7.87 -4.38 1.14
CA VAL A 226 7.15 -5.55 1.64
C VAL A 226 5.72 -5.10 1.87
N LYS A 227 4.81 -5.79 1.21
CA LYS A 227 3.38 -5.49 1.21
C LYS A 227 2.59 -6.78 1.34
N THR A 228 1.43 -6.73 1.99
CA THR A 228 0.44 -7.80 1.88
C THR A 228 0.00 -7.93 0.43
N VAL A 229 -0.60 -9.08 0.10
CA VAL A 229 -1.09 -9.29 -1.27
C VAL A 229 -2.16 -8.27 -1.62
N ARG A 230 -3.08 -7.98 -0.69
CA ARG A 230 -4.11 -6.95 -0.86
C ARG A 230 -3.55 -5.56 -1.06
N GLU A 231 -2.50 -5.17 -0.35
CA GLU A 231 -1.86 -3.87 -0.56
C GLU A 231 -1.33 -3.73 -1.99
N VAL A 232 -0.64 -4.76 -2.51
CA VAL A 232 -0.17 -4.76 -3.91
C VAL A 232 -1.34 -4.67 -4.88
N VAL A 233 -2.38 -5.49 -4.71
CA VAL A 233 -3.58 -5.45 -5.57
C VAL A 233 -4.26 -4.09 -5.51
N ASN A 234 -4.40 -3.52 -4.32
CA ASN A 234 -5.02 -2.22 -4.11
C ASN A 234 -4.24 -1.10 -4.80
N ASP A 235 -2.91 -1.10 -4.73
CA ASP A 235 -2.07 -0.09 -5.38
C ASP A 235 -2.19 -0.14 -6.90
N LEU A 236 -2.37 -1.33 -7.46
CA LEU A 236 -2.52 -1.53 -8.91
C LEU A 236 -3.93 -1.23 -9.40
N TYR A 237 -4.95 -1.59 -8.62
CA TYR A 237 -6.36 -1.55 -8.99
C TYR A 237 -7.19 -0.84 -7.91
N PRO A 238 -7.04 0.49 -7.73
CA PRO A 238 -7.76 1.22 -6.72
C PRO A 238 -9.29 1.10 -6.93
N PRO A 239 -10.07 0.68 -5.92
CA PRO A 239 -11.52 0.54 -6.05
C PRO A 239 -12.19 1.82 -6.57
N GLY A 240 -13.17 1.66 -7.46
CA GLY A 240 -13.93 2.78 -8.03
C GLY A 240 -13.26 3.53 -9.18
N CYS A 241 -11.95 3.33 -9.40
CA CYS A 241 -11.18 4.01 -10.45
C CYS A 241 -10.67 3.06 -11.55
N VAL A 242 -11.26 1.86 -11.66
CA VAL A 242 -10.88 0.85 -12.66
C VAL A 242 -12.07 0.56 -13.56
N ILE A 243 -11.87 0.57 -14.87
CA ILE A 243 -12.76 -0.02 -15.86
C ILE A 243 -12.15 -1.34 -16.27
N ARG A 244 -12.87 -2.43 -16.01
CA ARG A 244 -12.54 -3.74 -16.57
C ARG A 244 -13.11 -3.74 -17.98
N CYS A 245 -12.27 -3.87 -18.99
CA CYS A 245 -12.71 -3.73 -20.38
C CYS A 245 -13.67 -4.87 -20.82
N SER A 246 -13.67 -5.97 -20.08
CA SER A 246 -14.60 -7.10 -20.20
C SER A 246 -15.89 -6.96 -19.38
N ASP A 247 -16.10 -5.84 -18.71
CA ASP A 247 -17.34 -5.59 -17.99
C ASP A 247 -18.32 -4.90 -18.94
N ASP A 248 -19.28 -5.67 -19.45
CA ASP A 248 -20.31 -5.22 -20.39
C ASP A 248 -20.99 -3.92 -19.94
N THR A 249 -21.18 -3.73 -18.63
CA THR A 249 -21.84 -2.52 -18.10
C THR A 249 -21.04 -1.25 -18.33
N SER A 250 -19.73 -1.37 -18.56
CA SER A 250 -18.79 -0.28 -18.82
C SER A 250 -18.34 -0.21 -20.28
N GLN A 251 -18.98 -0.96 -21.17
CA GLN A 251 -18.60 -1.10 -22.58
C GLN A 251 -19.76 -0.72 -23.51
N TYR A 252 -19.45 -0.06 -24.63
CA TYR A 252 -20.39 0.11 -25.72
C TYR A 252 -19.68 0.03 -27.08
N PRO A 253 -20.23 -0.75 -28.05
CA PRO A 253 -21.30 -1.73 -27.88
C PRO A 253 -20.83 -2.94 -27.07
N VAL A 254 -21.76 -3.57 -26.34
CA VAL A 254 -21.55 -4.84 -25.61
C VAL A 254 -21.20 -5.97 -26.58
N ARG A 255 -20.24 -6.83 -26.24
CA ARG A 255 -19.76 -7.92 -27.10
C ARG A 255 -19.96 -9.30 -26.51
N SER A 256 -20.09 -10.28 -27.39
CA SER A 256 -20.05 -11.68 -26.99
C SER A 256 -18.65 -12.06 -26.50
N THR A 257 -18.61 -12.72 -25.34
CA THR A 257 -17.42 -13.36 -24.79
C THR A 257 -17.24 -14.76 -25.36
N PHE A 258 -15.99 -15.20 -25.53
CA PHE A 258 -15.67 -16.61 -25.77
C PHE A 258 -14.31 -17.02 -25.23
N GLU A 259 -14.13 -18.33 -25.10
CA GLU A 259 -12.91 -19.01 -24.70
C GLU A 259 -12.47 -19.97 -25.83
N ASN A 260 -11.16 -20.21 -25.98
CA ASN A 260 -10.49 -21.15 -26.94
C ASN A 260 -10.05 -20.67 -28.33
N GLU A 261 -8.96 -21.30 -28.80
CA GLU A 261 -8.27 -21.08 -30.08
C GLU A 261 -9.13 -21.39 -31.34
N GLY A 262 -10.27 -22.08 -31.19
CA GLY A 262 -11.14 -22.49 -32.30
C GLY A 262 -12.35 -21.58 -32.57
N SER A 263 -12.63 -20.60 -31.70
CA SER A 263 -13.87 -19.81 -31.70
C SER A 263 -13.66 -18.33 -32.08
N PHE A 264 -12.40 -17.90 -32.24
CA PHE A 264 -12.08 -16.49 -32.45
C PHE A 264 -12.44 -16.03 -33.87
N ASN A 265 -13.44 -15.15 -33.98
CA ASN A 265 -13.78 -14.51 -35.25
C ASN A 265 -12.90 -13.26 -35.47
N ALA A 266 -11.85 -13.40 -36.26
CA ALA A 266 -10.94 -12.33 -36.66
C ALA A 266 -11.56 -11.32 -37.66
N SER A 267 -12.89 -11.14 -37.68
CA SER A 267 -13.59 -10.14 -38.51
C SER A 267 -14.48 -9.19 -37.70
N VAL A 268 -14.62 -9.38 -36.38
CA VAL A 268 -15.45 -8.59 -35.47
C VAL A 268 -14.70 -8.33 -34.15
N TRP A 269 -15.12 -7.32 -33.38
CA TRP A 269 -14.61 -7.13 -32.02
C TRP A 269 -15.21 -8.16 -31.09
N ASN A 270 -14.38 -8.77 -30.24
CA ASN A 270 -14.83 -9.72 -29.24
C ASN A 270 -14.11 -9.56 -27.92
N GLU A 271 -14.76 -10.01 -26.86
CA GLU A 271 -14.09 -10.26 -25.60
C GLU A 271 -13.54 -11.68 -25.62
N TYR A 272 -12.23 -11.80 -25.49
CA TYR A 272 -11.59 -13.09 -25.54
C TYR A 272 -10.89 -13.41 -24.25
N TRP A 273 -11.22 -14.57 -23.71
CA TRP A 273 -10.44 -15.22 -22.67
C TRP A 273 -9.35 -16.06 -23.32
N HIS A 274 -8.11 -15.58 -23.18
CA HIS A 274 -6.96 -16.31 -23.69
C HIS A 274 -6.66 -17.53 -22.83
N THR A 275 -6.98 -18.70 -23.36
CA THR A 275 -6.39 -19.97 -22.93
C THR A 275 -5.07 -20.14 -23.69
N VAL A 276 -3.94 -20.10 -22.98
CA VAL A 276 -2.68 -20.63 -23.52
C VAL A 276 -2.23 -21.82 -22.71
N SER A 277 -1.65 -22.78 -23.43
CA SER A 277 -0.78 -23.86 -22.95
C SER A 277 0.56 -23.36 -22.37
N TRP A 278 0.58 -22.16 -21.81
CA TRP A 278 1.76 -21.50 -21.24
C TRP A 278 1.86 -21.75 -19.73
N THR A 279 3.08 -22.00 -19.26
CA THR A 279 3.46 -22.21 -17.86
C THR A 279 3.75 -20.91 -17.08
N ASP A 280 3.22 -19.76 -17.51
CA ASP A 280 3.42 -18.47 -16.83
C ASP A 280 2.12 -17.64 -16.76
N PRO A 281 1.97 -16.74 -15.76
CA PRO A 281 0.68 -16.33 -15.19
C PRO A 281 -0.27 -15.61 -16.16
N ARG A 282 -1.55 -15.97 -16.07
CA ARG A 282 -2.68 -15.51 -16.91
C ARG A 282 -3.12 -14.12 -16.43
N TYR A 283 -4.26 -13.56 -16.83
CA TYR A 283 -4.66 -12.24 -16.35
C TYR A 283 -6.16 -12.22 -16.16
N ILE A 284 -6.64 -11.71 -15.01
CA ILE A 284 -8.00 -11.19 -14.95
C ILE A 284 -8.16 -10.14 -16.04
N GLY A 285 -9.26 -10.23 -16.79
CA GLY A 285 -9.66 -9.28 -17.80
C GLY A 285 -9.52 -9.95 -19.16
N SER A 286 -10.63 -10.42 -19.72
CA SER A 286 -10.68 -10.70 -21.15
C SER A 286 -10.32 -9.39 -21.84
N PRO A 287 -9.21 -9.29 -22.57
CA PRO A 287 -9.05 -8.15 -23.45
C PRO A 287 -10.30 -8.07 -24.35
N ALA A 288 -10.83 -6.87 -24.54
CA ALA A 288 -11.54 -6.59 -25.78
C ALA A 288 -10.48 -6.73 -26.88
N VAL A 289 -10.40 -7.91 -27.48
CA VAL A 289 -9.30 -8.25 -28.38
C VAL A 289 -9.51 -7.53 -29.68
N TYR A 290 -8.59 -6.62 -29.86
CA TYR A 290 -8.28 -5.99 -31.08
C TYR A 290 -7.46 -6.94 -31.99
N CYS A 291 -8.05 -7.32 -33.12
CA CYS A 291 -7.39 -8.08 -34.18
C CYS A 291 -7.19 -7.17 -35.41
N ASN A 292 -6.02 -7.26 -36.04
CA ASN A 292 -5.87 -6.73 -37.40
C ASN A 292 -6.59 -7.68 -38.37
N THR A 293 -7.86 -7.38 -38.58
CA THR A 293 -8.72 -8.00 -39.59
C THR A 293 -8.48 -7.34 -40.95
N SER A 294 -8.80 -7.98 -42.07
CA SER A 294 -8.93 -7.25 -43.35
C SER A 294 -10.09 -6.23 -43.33
N ASN A 295 -10.95 -6.29 -42.31
CA ASN A 295 -12.12 -5.43 -42.12
C ASN A 295 -11.72 -4.09 -41.48
N LYS A 296 -11.57 -3.06 -42.32
CA LYS A 296 -11.32 -1.67 -41.88
C LYS A 296 -12.56 -0.99 -41.26
N ASN A 297 -13.71 -1.65 -41.27
CA ASN A 297 -15.00 -1.08 -40.84
C ASN A 297 -15.43 -1.55 -39.45
N LEU A 298 -14.48 -1.97 -38.62
CA LEU A 298 -14.73 -2.29 -37.23
C LEU A 298 -15.26 -1.02 -36.50
N PRO A 299 -16.37 -1.09 -35.76
CA PRO A 299 -16.93 0.07 -35.08
C PRO A 299 -16.00 0.57 -33.97
N VAL A 300 -16.14 1.83 -33.58
CA VAL A 300 -15.45 2.39 -32.40
C VAL A 300 -16.01 1.76 -31.13
N MET A 301 -15.13 1.43 -30.18
CA MET A 301 -15.54 1.05 -28.83
C MET A 301 -15.39 2.20 -27.86
N LYS A 302 -16.33 2.27 -26.92
CA LYS A 302 -16.31 3.20 -25.79
C LYS A 302 -16.23 2.41 -24.49
N PHE A 303 -15.18 2.62 -23.72
CA PHE A 303 -15.11 2.25 -22.31
C PHE A 303 -15.48 3.46 -21.47
N TYR A 304 -16.38 3.32 -20.49
CA TYR A 304 -16.86 4.47 -19.73
C TYR A 304 -17.19 4.13 -18.29
N ARG A 305 -17.16 5.16 -17.43
CA ARG A 305 -17.55 5.05 -16.02
C ARG A 305 -17.94 6.41 -15.44
N ASN A 306 -18.85 6.40 -14.48
CA ASN A 306 -19.10 7.55 -13.62
C ASN A 306 -18.00 7.63 -12.55
N ILE A 307 -17.31 8.77 -12.47
CA ILE A 307 -16.22 9.02 -11.53
C ILE A 307 -16.27 10.47 -11.01
N PRO A 308 -15.69 10.80 -9.85
CA PRO A 308 -15.62 12.18 -9.40
C PRO A 308 -14.91 13.12 -10.39
N ASN A 309 -15.24 14.40 -10.33
CA ASN A 309 -14.52 15.42 -11.07
C ASN A 309 -13.11 15.58 -10.51
N GLY A 310 -12.14 15.83 -11.41
CA GLY A 310 -10.79 16.16 -11.02
C GLY A 310 -9.73 15.64 -11.99
N GLN A 311 -8.48 15.70 -11.56
CA GLN A 311 -7.34 15.33 -12.38
C GLN A 311 -6.89 13.89 -12.10
N TYR A 312 -6.65 13.14 -13.17
CA TYR A 312 -6.27 11.73 -13.15
C TYR A 312 -5.14 11.45 -14.14
N GLU A 313 -4.21 10.57 -13.79
CA GLU A 313 -3.41 9.84 -14.79
C GLU A 313 -4.26 8.67 -15.29
N VAL A 314 -4.40 8.54 -16.61
CA VAL A 314 -5.06 7.38 -17.21
C VAL A 314 -4.01 6.35 -17.56
N ARG A 315 -4.16 5.12 -17.08
CA ARG A 315 -3.26 4.00 -17.41
C ARG A 315 -4.04 2.83 -17.99
N ALA A 316 -3.46 2.19 -19.00
CA ALA A 316 -4.05 1.03 -19.65
C ALA A 316 -3.20 -0.22 -19.45
N THR A 317 -3.85 -1.32 -19.06
CA THR A 317 -3.26 -2.66 -19.18
C THR A 317 -3.64 -3.23 -20.53
N ILE A 318 -2.64 -3.58 -21.33
CA ILE A 318 -2.79 -4.13 -22.67
C ILE A 318 -2.22 -5.55 -22.67
N ILE A 319 -3.01 -6.49 -23.20
CA ILE A 319 -2.62 -7.90 -23.33
C ILE A 319 -2.31 -8.20 -24.79
N VAL A 320 -1.15 -8.78 -25.04
CA VAL A 320 -0.69 -9.24 -26.35
C VAL A 320 -0.66 -10.77 -26.32
N LYS A 321 -1.46 -11.41 -27.16
CA LYS A 321 -1.49 -12.88 -27.27
C LYS A 321 -0.23 -13.43 -27.91
N ASP A 322 0.21 -12.77 -28.98
CA ASP A 322 1.23 -13.28 -29.86
C ASP A 322 2.57 -12.62 -29.53
N PRO A 323 3.46 -13.29 -28.77
CA PRO A 323 4.81 -12.78 -28.55
C PRO A 323 5.51 -12.61 -29.91
N ASP A 324 6.38 -11.60 -30.04
CA ASP A 324 7.13 -11.22 -31.26
C ASP A 324 6.39 -10.33 -32.28
N ARG A 325 5.21 -9.83 -31.94
CA ARG A 325 4.48 -8.86 -32.76
C ARG A 325 4.42 -7.50 -32.07
N THR A 326 4.49 -6.42 -32.85
CA THR A 326 4.32 -5.06 -32.33
C THR A 326 3.01 -4.48 -32.84
N TYR A 327 2.23 -3.91 -31.95
CA TYR A 327 0.92 -3.31 -32.24
C TYR A 327 0.89 -1.86 -31.83
N ARG A 328 0.21 -1.02 -32.61
CA ARG A 328 -0.11 0.38 -32.27
C ARG A 328 -1.59 0.51 -31.98
N LEU A 329 -1.96 0.65 -30.72
CA LEU A 329 -3.34 0.82 -30.28
C LEU A 329 -3.70 2.30 -30.24
N PHE A 330 -4.85 2.63 -30.83
CA PHE A 330 -5.35 3.99 -30.92
C PHE A 330 -6.41 4.26 -29.86
N TYR A 331 -6.40 5.47 -29.33
CA TYR A 331 -7.39 5.93 -28.39
C TYR A 331 -7.65 7.42 -28.49
N SER A 332 -8.74 7.85 -27.85
CA SER A 332 -8.99 9.23 -27.48
C SER A 332 -9.80 9.28 -26.19
N ILE A 333 -9.66 10.37 -25.45
CA ILE A 333 -10.41 10.60 -24.22
C ILE A 333 -11.49 11.64 -24.50
N ASN A 334 -12.75 11.26 -24.25
CA ASN A 334 -13.94 12.08 -24.46
C ASN A 334 -14.08 12.66 -25.90
N ASP A 335 -13.51 12.00 -26.92
CA ASP A 335 -13.56 12.44 -28.32
C ASP A 335 -13.88 11.28 -29.27
N GLU A 336 -15.16 10.95 -29.39
CA GLU A 336 -15.65 9.91 -30.30
C GLU A 336 -15.37 10.20 -31.78
N SER A 337 -15.25 11.48 -32.14
CA SER A 337 -15.06 11.91 -33.53
C SER A 337 -13.66 11.62 -34.05
N ASN A 338 -12.69 11.47 -33.14
CA ASN A 338 -11.30 11.18 -33.47
C ASN A 338 -10.71 10.11 -32.53
N PRO A 339 -11.15 8.84 -32.61
CA PRO A 339 -10.67 7.75 -31.75
C PRO A 339 -9.22 7.33 -32.02
N SER A 340 -8.55 7.96 -33.00
CA SER A 340 -7.13 7.78 -33.32
C SER A 340 -6.26 9.01 -33.05
N LYS A 341 -6.80 9.96 -32.28
CA LYS A 341 -6.07 11.15 -31.86
C LYS A 341 -4.73 10.80 -31.22
N ASP A 342 -4.73 9.79 -30.35
CA ASP A 342 -3.56 9.35 -29.61
C ASP A 342 -3.31 7.84 -29.85
N SER A 343 -2.09 7.37 -29.55
CA SER A 343 -1.75 5.96 -29.68
C SER A 343 -0.63 5.50 -28.76
N VAL A 344 -0.56 4.20 -28.52
CA VAL A 344 0.50 3.51 -27.77
C VAL A 344 0.98 2.29 -28.54
N GLU A 345 2.29 2.03 -28.50
CA GLU A 345 2.89 0.85 -29.12
C GLU A 345 3.30 -0.19 -28.08
N VAL A 346 2.92 -1.45 -28.32
CA VAL A 346 3.22 -2.57 -27.42
C VAL A 346 3.65 -3.80 -28.20
N SER A 347 4.58 -4.57 -27.66
CA SER A 347 5.03 -5.85 -28.24
C SER A 347 4.88 -7.05 -27.30
N LYS A 348 4.34 -6.79 -26.11
CA LYS A 348 4.09 -7.75 -25.03
C LYS A 348 3.03 -7.18 -24.11
N ASN A 349 2.56 -7.98 -23.17
CA ASN A 349 1.70 -7.48 -22.09
C ASN A 349 2.35 -6.26 -21.44
N SER A 350 1.61 -5.17 -21.37
CA SER A 350 2.16 -3.86 -21.03
C SER A 350 1.18 -3.06 -20.18
N ASP A 351 1.75 -2.21 -19.32
CA ASP A 351 1.04 -1.18 -18.59
C ASP A 351 1.55 0.18 -19.06
N VAL A 352 0.69 0.93 -19.74
CA VAL A 352 1.08 2.17 -20.41
C VAL A 352 0.31 3.34 -19.83
N SER A 353 1.00 4.47 -19.67
CA SER A 353 0.33 5.75 -19.39
C SER A 353 -0.30 6.27 -20.68
N LEU A 354 -1.57 6.66 -20.60
CA LEU A 354 -2.31 7.36 -21.66
C LEU A 354 -2.32 8.88 -21.45
N GLY A 355 -1.63 9.37 -20.41
CA GLY A 355 -1.49 10.77 -20.07
C GLY A 355 -2.43 11.25 -18.96
N MET A 356 -2.43 12.57 -18.73
CA MET A 356 -3.26 13.24 -17.72
C MET A 356 -4.59 13.71 -18.32
N VAL A 357 -5.68 13.50 -17.60
CA VAL A 357 -7.03 14.00 -17.95
C VAL A 357 -7.60 14.81 -16.80
N THR A 358 -8.39 15.84 -17.13
CA THR A 358 -9.31 16.50 -16.18
C THR A 358 -10.74 16.10 -16.50
N VAL A 359 -11.43 15.48 -15.54
CA VAL A 359 -12.84 15.12 -15.65
C VAL A 359 -13.70 16.19 -14.99
N THR A 360 -14.69 16.71 -15.71
CA THR A 360 -15.52 17.85 -15.28
C THR A 360 -17.02 17.55 -15.19
N ASN A 361 -17.47 16.41 -15.73
CA ASN A 361 -18.90 16.05 -15.83
C ASN A 361 -19.25 14.74 -15.11
N GLY A 362 -18.42 14.32 -14.16
CA GLY A 362 -18.62 13.10 -13.41
C GLY A 362 -18.50 11.82 -14.25
N GLN A 363 -17.99 11.91 -15.48
CA GLN A 363 -17.94 10.83 -16.46
C GLN A 363 -16.61 10.82 -17.18
N PHE A 364 -16.06 9.63 -17.33
CA PHE A 364 -14.89 9.37 -18.17
C PHE A 364 -15.30 8.43 -19.31
N ALA A 365 -14.89 8.76 -20.53
CA ALA A 365 -15.02 7.89 -21.69
C ALA A 365 -13.68 7.78 -22.44
N LEU A 366 -13.23 6.55 -22.66
CA LEU A 366 -12.12 6.21 -23.55
C LEU A 366 -12.69 5.58 -24.82
N TYR A 367 -12.44 6.22 -25.95
CA TYR A 367 -12.78 5.68 -27.25
C TYR A 367 -11.57 4.97 -27.84
N THR A 368 -11.79 3.79 -28.40
CA THR A 368 -10.73 2.97 -29.00
C THR A 368 -11.19 2.45 -30.34
N GLN A 369 -10.25 2.26 -31.25
CA GLN A 369 -10.53 1.76 -32.58
C GLN A 369 -9.59 0.61 -32.95
N LYS A 370 -9.63 0.28 -34.23
CA LYS A 370 -8.77 -0.70 -34.85
C LYS A 370 -7.26 -0.36 -34.64
N ALA A 371 -6.46 -1.16 -33.93
CA ALA A 371 -5.00 -1.03 -33.82
C ALA A 371 -4.21 -1.43 -35.10
N ASP A 372 -3.02 -0.91 -35.30
CA ASP A 372 -2.16 -1.32 -36.41
C ASP A 372 -1.18 -2.42 -36.00
N VAL A 373 -0.80 -3.29 -36.94
CA VAL A 373 0.38 -4.16 -36.80
C VAL A 373 1.57 -3.40 -37.34
N ILE A 374 2.54 -3.12 -36.48
CA ILE A 374 3.78 -2.40 -36.82
C ILE A 374 4.85 -3.38 -37.30
N SER A 375 4.95 -4.55 -36.67
CA SER A 375 5.87 -5.61 -37.07
C SER A 375 5.28 -7.00 -36.81
N GLY A 376 5.62 -7.96 -37.68
CA GLY A 376 5.10 -9.32 -37.64
C GLY A 376 3.86 -9.52 -38.50
N SER A 377 3.14 -10.62 -38.27
CA SER A 377 1.89 -10.97 -38.97
C SER A 377 0.64 -10.59 -38.16
N ASN A 378 -0.54 -10.81 -38.73
CA ASN A 378 -1.80 -10.53 -38.02
C ASN A 378 -1.91 -11.34 -36.73
N GLY A 379 -2.37 -10.68 -35.66
CA GLY A 379 -2.57 -11.29 -34.36
C GLY A 379 -3.50 -10.50 -33.45
N TYR A 380 -3.40 -10.79 -32.15
CA TYR A 380 -4.37 -10.41 -31.15
C TYR A 380 -3.72 -9.59 -30.03
N VAL A 381 -4.25 -8.40 -29.82
CA VAL A 381 -3.89 -7.50 -28.73
C VAL A 381 -5.15 -6.87 -28.16
N GLY A 382 -5.22 -6.43 -26.92
CA GLY A 382 -6.43 -5.75 -26.46
C GLY A 382 -6.33 -5.07 -25.11
N TRP A 383 -7.28 -4.19 -24.87
CA TRP A 383 -7.41 -3.45 -23.61
C TRP A 383 -8.05 -4.36 -22.57
N ALA A 384 -7.37 -4.60 -21.46
CA ALA A 384 -7.88 -5.39 -20.33
C ALA A 384 -8.40 -4.50 -19.20
N TYR A 385 -7.66 -3.43 -18.88
CA TYR A 385 -8.04 -2.46 -17.85
C TYR A 385 -7.74 -1.04 -18.27
N ILE A 386 -8.65 -0.13 -17.96
CA ILE A 386 -8.37 1.29 -17.87
C ILE A 386 -8.42 1.70 -16.40
N ARG A 387 -7.37 2.32 -15.90
CA ARG A 387 -7.27 2.81 -14.51
C ARG A 387 -7.09 4.31 -14.51
N LEU A 388 -7.85 4.98 -13.66
CA LEU A 388 -7.73 6.39 -13.40
C LEU A 388 -7.01 6.58 -12.07
N ILE A 389 -5.71 6.78 -12.13
CA ILE A 389 -4.90 7.00 -10.95
C ILE A 389 -5.08 8.45 -10.53
N THR A 390 -5.47 8.66 -9.27
CA THR A 390 -5.48 10.00 -8.68
C THR A 390 -4.57 10.02 -7.47
N GLN A 391 -3.96 11.18 -7.26
CA GLN A 391 -3.17 11.46 -6.08
C GLN A 391 -3.15 12.97 -5.86
N THR A 392 -2.83 13.36 -4.64
CA THR A 392 -2.42 14.72 -4.34
C THR A 392 -1.22 14.71 -3.41
N VAL A 393 -0.42 15.76 -3.43
CA VAL A 393 0.76 15.89 -2.57
C VAL A 393 0.57 17.03 -1.58
N VAL A 394 1.05 16.84 -0.35
CA VAL A 394 1.04 17.85 0.71
C VAL A 394 2.46 18.33 0.96
N ASN A 395 2.65 19.64 0.91
CA ASN A 395 3.88 20.30 1.28
C ASN A 395 3.60 21.15 2.52
N ALA A 396 4.01 20.67 3.69
CA ALA A 396 3.70 21.32 4.95
C ALA A 396 4.94 21.41 5.84
N LYS A 397 4.96 22.43 6.71
CA LYS A 397 6.01 22.65 7.70
C LYS A 397 5.42 22.94 9.06
N VAL A 398 5.96 22.30 10.09
CA VAL A 398 5.56 22.48 11.49
C VAL A 398 6.75 22.24 12.42
N TYR A 399 6.74 22.86 13.59
CA TYR A 399 7.66 22.52 14.69
C TYR A 399 6.90 21.94 15.87
N LEU A 400 7.58 21.15 16.69
CA LEU A 400 7.08 20.66 17.97
C LEU A 400 7.75 21.44 19.09
N GLN A 401 6.96 21.96 20.04
CA GLN A 401 7.48 22.77 21.15
C GLN A 401 8.57 22.05 21.94
N GLY A 402 8.42 20.76 22.20
CA GLY A 402 9.35 20.03 23.05
C GLY A 402 10.72 19.78 22.43
N SER A 403 10.77 19.47 21.14
CA SER A 403 12.04 19.17 20.44
C SER A 403 12.68 20.40 19.78
N TYR A 404 12.03 21.57 19.82
CA TYR A 404 12.55 22.79 19.19
C TYR A 404 13.80 23.31 19.91
N ALA A 405 14.91 23.38 19.18
CA ALA A 405 16.23 23.77 19.69
C ALA A 405 16.60 25.23 19.37
N GLY A 406 15.71 25.99 18.73
CA GLY A 406 15.98 27.34 18.24
C GLY A 406 16.43 27.38 16.78
N SER A 407 16.47 28.60 16.23
CA SER A 407 16.96 28.89 14.86
C SER A 407 16.29 28.05 13.76
N GLY A 408 15.05 27.62 13.95
CA GLY A 408 14.30 26.81 12.99
C GLY A 408 14.75 25.34 12.94
N THR A 409 15.25 24.81 14.05
CA THR A 409 15.70 23.41 14.12
C THR A 409 15.11 22.65 15.31
N MET A 410 14.97 21.34 15.15
CA MET A 410 14.53 20.39 16.18
C MET A 410 15.56 19.29 16.40
N THR A 411 15.60 18.73 17.61
CA THR A 411 16.48 17.61 17.96
C THR A 411 16.02 16.29 17.35
N THR A 412 16.97 15.43 16.94
CA THR A 412 16.71 14.07 16.43
C THR A 412 17.17 12.99 17.42
N THR A 413 17.05 13.26 18.73
CA THR A 413 17.58 12.41 19.80
C THR A 413 16.99 11.01 19.80
N LEU A 414 15.67 10.87 19.59
CA LEU A 414 15.02 9.57 19.45
C LEU A 414 15.60 8.75 18.29
N ASN A 415 15.78 9.39 17.13
CA ASN A 415 16.29 8.75 15.93
C ASN A 415 17.74 8.29 16.10
N SER A 416 18.62 9.20 16.52
CA SER A 416 20.03 8.90 16.78
C SER A 416 20.24 7.85 17.89
N SER A 417 19.26 7.70 18.79
CA SER A 417 19.23 6.65 19.82
C SER A 417 18.56 5.34 19.37
N GLY A 418 18.09 5.25 18.12
CA GLY A 418 17.41 4.08 17.57
C GLY A 418 16.06 3.77 18.22
N LYS A 419 15.37 4.79 18.76
CA LYS A 419 14.10 4.66 19.48
C LYS A 419 12.87 4.95 18.63
N LEU A 420 13.01 5.47 17.41
CA LEU A 420 11.88 5.65 16.51
C LEU A 420 11.40 4.30 15.95
N PRO A 421 10.08 4.05 15.89
CA PRO A 421 9.55 2.85 15.29
C PRO A 421 9.71 2.89 13.76
N PHE A 422 9.96 1.72 13.15
CA PHE A 422 10.09 1.56 11.70
C PHE A 422 8.74 1.45 10.97
N HIS A 423 7.65 1.23 11.70
CA HIS A 423 6.26 1.30 11.23
C HIS A 423 5.57 2.48 11.92
N HIS A 424 4.58 3.09 11.27
CA HIS A 424 3.85 4.19 11.88
C HIS A 424 3.20 3.73 13.21
N PRO A 425 3.16 4.58 14.25
CA PRO A 425 2.76 4.14 15.60
C PRO A 425 1.24 4.22 15.88
N TYR A 426 0.43 4.67 14.92
CA TYR A 426 -0.93 5.20 15.15
C TYR A 426 -2.04 4.15 15.06
N ASN A 427 -1.75 2.88 15.25
CA ASN A 427 -2.79 1.83 15.35
C ASN A 427 -2.31 0.56 16.05
N ASP A 428 -0.99 0.36 16.10
CA ASP A 428 -0.33 -0.81 16.64
C ASP A 428 0.39 -0.49 17.97
N THR A 429 1.55 0.16 17.92
CA THR A 429 2.49 0.39 19.01
C THR A 429 1.86 1.29 20.07
N LEU A 430 1.16 2.34 19.63
CA LEU A 430 0.48 3.25 20.54
C LEU A 430 -1.06 3.10 20.52
N GLY A 431 -1.64 2.49 19.49
CA GLY A 431 -3.11 2.32 19.41
C GLY A 431 -3.93 3.63 19.41
N ILE A 432 -3.31 4.77 19.10
CA ILE A 432 -3.94 6.11 19.08
C ILE A 432 -4.41 6.48 17.69
N TRP A 433 -5.42 7.34 17.53
CA TRP A 433 -5.96 7.78 16.24
C TRP A 433 -6.58 6.70 15.34
N ASN A 434 -6.43 5.40 15.65
CA ASN A 434 -7.02 4.28 14.89
C ASN A 434 -6.68 4.33 13.39
N TYR A 435 -5.46 4.76 13.07
CA TYR A 435 -5.01 4.99 11.71
C TYR A 435 -4.56 3.70 11.05
N ARG A 436 -5.37 3.17 10.13
CA ARG A 436 -5.15 1.87 9.48
C ARG A 436 -4.17 1.92 8.30
N GLY A 437 -3.33 2.94 8.25
CA GLY A 437 -2.27 3.02 7.26
C GLY A 437 -1.26 1.90 7.43
N SER A 438 -0.30 1.88 6.53
CA SER A 438 0.67 0.80 6.44
C SER A 438 2.08 1.33 6.15
N GLU A 439 2.28 2.61 6.37
CA GLU A 439 3.54 3.31 6.21
C GLU A 439 4.62 2.73 7.12
N ARG A 440 5.75 2.43 6.51
CA ARG A 440 6.92 1.82 7.15
C ARG A 440 8.17 2.08 6.34
N VAL A 441 9.31 2.06 7.01
CA VAL A 441 10.64 2.16 6.41
C VAL A 441 11.57 1.10 6.96
N TYR A 442 12.58 0.75 6.17
CA TYR A 442 13.61 -0.20 6.59
C TYR A 442 14.86 0.47 7.13
N ASN A 443 15.01 1.76 6.83
CA ASN A 443 16.04 2.62 7.34
C ASN A 443 15.42 3.98 7.61
N MET A 444 15.54 4.48 8.83
CA MET A 444 15.07 5.81 9.19
C MET A 444 16.08 6.85 8.68
N PRO A 445 15.67 7.86 7.88
CA PRO A 445 16.56 8.95 7.50
C PRO A 445 17.10 9.67 8.74
N ALA A 446 18.35 10.12 8.73
CA ALA A 446 19.04 10.60 9.95
C ALA A 446 18.49 11.91 10.53
N ASP A 447 17.80 12.70 9.71
CA ASP A 447 17.23 14.01 10.06
C ASP A 447 15.76 13.95 10.48
N ILE A 448 15.18 12.75 10.63
CA ILE A 448 13.82 12.59 11.16
C ILE A 448 13.79 12.84 12.67
N VAL A 449 12.85 13.68 13.09
CA VAL A 449 12.50 13.97 14.49
C VAL A 449 11.50 12.94 15.00
N ASP A 450 10.39 12.77 14.28
CA ASP A 450 9.32 11.83 14.62
C ASP A 450 8.38 11.52 13.44
N TRP A 451 7.45 10.59 13.65
CA TRP A 451 6.25 10.41 12.84
C TRP A 451 5.22 11.51 13.13
N VAL A 452 4.49 11.92 12.08
CA VAL A 452 3.25 12.72 12.17
C VAL A 452 2.14 12.04 11.38
N LEU A 453 0.89 12.19 11.80
CA LEU A 453 -0.27 11.79 11.02
C LEU A 453 -0.87 13.02 10.35
N VAL A 454 -0.82 13.04 9.02
CA VAL A 454 -1.39 14.11 8.19
C VAL A 454 -2.80 13.70 7.78
N GLU A 455 -3.82 14.52 8.04
CA GLU A 455 -5.18 14.32 7.54
C GLU A 455 -5.56 15.41 6.55
N LEU A 456 -6.35 15.05 5.53
CA LEU A 456 -6.99 15.96 4.61
C LEU A 456 -8.49 15.99 4.88
N ARG A 457 -9.05 17.18 5.05
CA ARG A 457 -10.48 17.39 5.27
C ARG A 457 -11.08 18.33 4.24
N THR A 458 -12.32 18.06 3.82
CA THR A 458 -13.09 18.97 2.95
C THR A 458 -13.80 20.08 3.73
N GLY A 459 -13.85 19.97 5.06
CA GLY A 459 -14.38 20.98 5.99
C GLY A 459 -13.63 20.95 7.32
N THR A 460 -14.13 21.69 8.31
CA THR A 460 -13.50 21.75 9.64
C THR A 460 -13.91 20.61 10.57
N ALA A 461 -15.07 19.98 10.32
CA ALA A 461 -15.59 18.89 11.14
C ALA A 461 -14.84 17.56 10.91
N ALA A 462 -14.71 16.73 11.96
CA ALA A 462 -14.00 15.45 11.91
C ALA A 462 -14.55 14.46 10.86
N ASN A 463 -15.87 14.46 10.61
CA ASN A 463 -16.50 13.58 9.63
C ASN A 463 -16.24 13.98 8.17
N THR A 464 -15.47 15.04 7.92
CA THR A 464 -15.08 15.50 6.57
C THR A 464 -13.68 15.02 6.15
N ILE A 465 -13.05 14.13 6.92
CA ILE A 465 -11.79 13.48 6.54
C ILE A 465 -12.00 12.69 5.25
N VAL A 466 -11.16 12.98 4.26
CA VAL A 466 -11.13 12.26 2.97
C VAL A 466 -9.88 11.40 2.81
N GLY A 467 -8.82 11.68 3.57
CA GLY A 467 -7.59 10.89 3.56
C GLY A 467 -6.74 11.16 4.79
N SER A 468 -6.01 10.13 5.22
CA SER A 468 -5.01 10.25 6.29
C SER A 468 -3.74 9.48 5.88
N ARG A 469 -2.57 10.03 6.19
CA ARG A 469 -1.27 9.46 5.86
C ARG A 469 -0.27 9.73 6.98
N ALA A 470 0.37 8.67 7.48
CA ALA A 470 1.54 8.84 8.34
C ALA A 470 2.75 9.31 7.50
N ALA A 471 3.50 10.26 8.02
CA ALA A 471 4.61 10.91 7.34
C ALA A 471 5.73 11.21 8.34
N PHE A 472 6.87 11.67 7.85
CA PHE A 472 8.00 12.05 8.69
C PHE A 472 8.07 13.55 8.90
N LEU A 473 8.37 13.93 10.13
CA LEU A 473 8.75 15.29 10.50
C LEU A 473 10.28 15.38 10.56
N LYS A 474 10.86 16.31 9.80
CA LYS A 474 12.31 16.55 9.76
C LYS A 474 12.76 17.58 10.78
N SER A 475 14.06 17.59 11.08
CA SER A 475 14.67 18.54 12.01
C SER A 475 14.50 20.00 11.60
N ASP A 476 14.35 20.29 10.30
CA ASP A 476 14.08 21.64 9.80
C ASP A 476 12.59 22.00 9.81
N GLY A 477 11.72 21.12 10.31
CA GLY A 477 10.27 21.28 10.39
C GLY A 477 9.49 20.83 9.16
N SER A 478 10.16 20.49 8.05
CA SER A 478 9.44 19.99 6.87
C SER A 478 8.80 18.63 7.14
N ILE A 479 7.58 18.44 6.63
CA ILE A 479 6.89 17.15 6.63
C ILE A 479 7.08 16.50 5.27
N VAL A 480 7.65 15.30 5.25
CA VAL A 480 8.03 14.57 4.04
C VAL A 480 7.45 13.16 4.02
N ASP A 481 7.33 12.58 2.82
CA ASP A 481 6.99 11.18 2.64
C ASP A 481 8.12 10.25 3.12
N LEU A 482 7.92 8.95 3.01
CA LEU A 482 8.79 7.93 3.60
C LEU A 482 10.20 7.83 2.99
N ASP A 483 10.45 8.53 1.88
CA ASP A 483 11.80 8.66 1.30
C ASP A 483 12.65 9.74 1.99
N GLY A 484 12.08 10.50 2.94
CA GLY A 484 12.76 11.56 3.67
C GLY A 484 12.95 12.87 2.88
N LEU A 485 12.36 12.98 1.68
CA LEU A 485 12.62 14.07 0.74
C LEU A 485 11.35 14.60 0.05
N SER A 486 10.48 13.71 -0.42
CA SER A 486 9.31 14.06 -1.23
C SER A 486 8.20 14.68 -0.39
N GLN A 487 7.35 15.49 -1.02
CA GLN A 487 6.07 15.90 -0.44
C GLN A 487 5.20 14.68 -0.12
N VAL A 488 4.40 14.77 0.94
CA VAL A 488 3.57 13.64 1.40
C VAL A 488 2.50 13.32 0.36
N LYS A 489 2.57 12.13 -0.23
CA LYS A 489 1.68 11.71 -1.31
C LYS A 489 0.45 10.99 -0.76
N PHE A 490 -0.72 11.58 -0.99
CA PHE A 490 -2.00 10.95 -0.78
C PHE A 490 -2.48 10.30 -2.07
N ASN A 491 -2.30 8.99 -2.17
CA ASN A 491 -2.92 8.21 -3.25
C ASN A 491 -4.44 8.24 -3.12
N ARG A 492 -5.16 8.20 -4.25
CA ARG A 492 -6.63 8.13 -4.33
C ARG A 492 -7.37 9.37 -3.84
N ILE A 493 -6.66 10.46 -3.59
CA ILE A 493 -7.25 11.77 -3.31
C ILE A 493 -7.12 12.63 -4.54
N VAL A 494 -8.23 13.20 -4.96
CA VAL A 494 -8.30 14.10 -6.11
C VAL A 494 -7.67 15.45 -5.75
N PRO A 495 -6.84 16.06 -6.61
CA PRO A 495 -6.35 17.42 -6.42
C PRO A 495 -7.49 18.42 -6.17
N GLY A 496 -7.29 19.34 -5.22
CA GLY A 496 -8.36 20.22 -4.76
C GLY A 496 -7.99 21.02 -3.52
N ASN A 497 -8.97 21.73 -2.95
CA ASN A 497 -8.79 22.52 -1.73
C ASN A 497 -9.14 21.69 -0.50
N TYR A 498 -8.20 21.56 0.44
CA TYR A 498 -8.39 20.77 1.66
C TYR A 498 -7.81 21.48 2.87
N TYR A 499 -8.42 21.29 4.02
CA TYR A 499 -7.76 21.58 5.30
C TYR A 499 -6.72 20.50 5.57
N ILE A 500 -5.52 20.90 5.99
CA ILE A 500 -4.44 20.00 6.40
C ILE A 500 -4.44 19.92 7.92
N VAL A 501 -4.63 18.74 8.49
CA VAL A 501 -4.51 18.48 9.93
C VAL A 501 -3.21 17.75 10.19
N ILE A 502 -2.46 18.19 11.19
CA ILE A 502 -1.29 17.49 11.71
C ILE A 502 -1.62 16.97 13.11
N ARG A 503 -1.57 15.66 13.27
CA ARG A 503 -1.66 14.98 14.56
C ARG A 503 -0.29 14.42 14.93
N HIS A 504 0.00 14.46 16.22
CA HIS A 504 1.22 13.91 16.79
C HIS A 504 0.88 12.99 17.96
N ARG A 505 1.84 12.19 18.45
CA ARG A 505 1.59 11.23 19.53
C ARG A 505 1.34 11.90 20.90
N ASN A 506 1.92 13.08 21.12
CA ASN A 506 1.97 13.73 22.43
C ASN A 506 1.93 15.27 22.40
N HIS A 507 1.58 15.83 21.23
CA HIS A 507 1.37 17.27 21.04
C HIS A 507 -0.06 17.49 20.51
N LEU A 508 -0.68 18.59 20.91
CA LEU A 508 -2.02 18.98 20.50
C LEU A 508 -2.10 19.09 18.97
N PRO A 509 -3.10 18.44 18.33
CA PRO A 509 -3.30 18.55 16.89
C PRO A 509 -3.51 19.99 16.43
N ILE A 510 -3.07 20.30 15.21
CA ILE A 510 -3.34 21.59 14.56
C ILE A 510 -3.93 21.37 13.17
N MET A 511 -4.70 22.34 12.68
CA MET A 511 -5.29 22.32 11.33
C MET A 511 -5.01 23.64 10.62
N SER A 512 -4.80 23.62 9.31
CA SER A 512 -4.62 24.84 8.53
C SER A 512 -5.79 25.81 8.74
N ALA A 513 -5.52 27.11 8.85
CA ALA A 513 -6.56 28.09 9.11
C ALA A 513 -7.60 28.19 7.97
N ASN A 514 -7.17 27.91 6.74
CA ASN A 514 -7.99 27.89 5.54
C ASN A 514 -7.69 26.64 4.69
N PRO A 515 -8.57 26.28 3.73
CA PRO A 515 -8.26 25.24 2.76
C PRO A 515 -7.02 25.60 1.93
N VAL A 516 -6.14 24.63 1.74
CA VAL A 516 -4.93 24.72 0.92
C VAL A 516 -5.18 24.03 -0.41
N ASN A 517 -4.82 24.68 -1.51
CA ASN A 517 -4.91 24.07 -2.85
C ASN A 517 -3.78 23.06 -3.04
N LEU A 518 -4.14 21.79 -3.16
CA LEU A 518 -3.21 20.69 -3.40
C LEU A 518 -3.25 20.25 -4.85
N SER A 519 -2.09 19.94 -5.42
CA SER A 519 -1.94 19.53 -6.80
C SER A 519 -1.57 18.05 -6.93
N PHE A 520 -1.54 17.55 -8.17
CA PHE A 520 -1.19 16.15 -8.46
C PHE A 520 0.31 15.86 -8.27
N THR A 521 1.20 16.82 -8.56
CA THR A 521 2.66 16.59 -8.61
C THR A 521 3.48 17.46 -7.68
N ASN A 522 3.03 18.67 -7.36
CA ASN A 522 3.78 19.62 -6.55
C ASN A 522 2.87 20.68 -5.93
N SER A 523 2.73 20.67 -4.61
CA SER A 523 1.93 21.65 -3.86
C SER A 523 2.83 22.72 -3.25
N SER A 524 2.29 23.95 -3.16
CA SER A 524 2.97 25.05 -2.47
C SER A 524 3.11 24.74 -0.97
N LEU A 525 4.20 25.22 -0.38
CA LEU A 525 4.46 25.04 1.05
C LEU A 525 3.40 25.76 1.88
N TYR A 526 2.75 25.02 2.79
CA TYR A 526 1.97 25.55 3.88
C TYR A 526 2.78 25.52 5.18
N ASP A 527 3.19 26.69 5.66
CA ASP A 527 4.08 26.80 6.81
C ASP A 527 3.33 27.29 8.06
N PHE A 528 3.01 26.35 8.95
CA PHE A 528 2.35 26.64 10.23
C PHE A 528 3.20 27.53 11.14
N SER A 529 4.52 27.52 10.99
CA SER A 529 5.43 28.15 11.94
C SER A 529 5.53 29.67 11.83
N THR A 530 4.92 30.27 10.81
CA THR A 530 5.10 31.69 10.47
C THR A 530 4.20 32.65 11.25
N ALA A 531 3.02 32.20 11.71
CA ALA A 531 2.09 32.99 12.50
C ALA A 531 1.04 32.11 13.20
N GLN A 532 0.53 32.53 14.36
CA GLN A 532 -0.64 31.90 15.00
C GLN A 532 -1.82 31.74 14.04
N THR A 533 -2.03 32.70 13.14
CA THR A 533 -3.13 32.72 12.16
C THR A 533 -2.99 31.67 11.05
N GLN A 534 -1.91 30.88 11.02
CA GLN A 534 -1.80 29.72 10.14
C GLN A 534 -2.51 28.49 10.72
N ALA A 535 -2.83 28.49 12.01
CA ALA A 535 -3.62 27.42 12.60
C ALA A 535 -5.08 27.86 12.77
N TYR A 536 -6.00 26.92 12.54
CA TYR A 536 -7.41 27.06 12.87
C TYR A 536 -7.59 27.18 14.39
N GLY A 537 -8.37 28.17 14.82
CA GLY A 537 -8.63 28.46 16.23
C GLY A 537 -7.92 29.71 16.73
N THR A 538 -7.88 29.89 18.05
CA THR A 538 -7.26 31.06 18.71
C THR A 538 -6.10 30.60 19.57
N GLU A 539 -4.89 31.09 19.31
CA GLU A 539 -3.67 30.64 20.00
C GLU A 539 -3.46 29.12 20.00
N SER A 540 -3.78 28.47 18.88
CA SER A 540 -3.71 27.02 18.70
C SER A 540 -2.29 26.45 18.67
N MET A 541 -1.26 27.30 18.71
CA MET A 541 0.15 26.92 18.68
C MET A 541 0.93 27.56 19.85
N ALA A 542 2.05 26.96 20.23
CA ALA A 542 3.01 27.55 21.16
C ALA A 542 3.87 28.60 20.43
N ASP A 543 4.12 29.73 21.09
CA ASP A 543 5.18 30.66 20.69
C ASP A 543 6.53 30.08 21.13
N LEU A 544 7.39 29.77 20.16
CA LEU A 544 8.70 29.17 20.36
C LEU A 544 9.82 30.24 20.41
N GLY A 545 9.43 31.52 20.42
CA GLY A 545 10.32 32.67 20.38
C GLY A 545 10.69 33.07 18.96
N ASN A 546 11.17 34.31 18.79
CA ASN A 546 11.60 34.87 17.50
C ASN A 546 10.53 34.77 16.39
N SER A 547 9.26 34.89 16.76
CA SER A 547 8.12 34.76 15.83
C SER A 547 8.00 33.40 15.15
N VAL A 548 8.49 32.34 15.80
CA VAL A 548 8.31 30.95 15.35
C VAL A 548 7.23 30.28 16.20
N PHE A 549 6.34 29.55 15.55
CA PHE A 549 5.25 28.83 16.21
C PHE A 549 5.35 27.32 16.00
N GLY A 550 4.78 26.54 16.92
CA GLY A 550 4.74 25.08 16.81
C GLY A 550 3.60 24.42 17.58
N MET A 551 3.43 23.12 17.38
CA MET A 551 2.44 22.32 18.11
C MET A 551 2.76 22.34 19.60
N ILE A 552 1.72 22.37 20.42
CA ILE A 552 1.80 22.49 21.88
C ILE A 552 2.01 21.11 22.49
N ALA A 553 3.02 20.93 23.35
CA ALA A 553 3.28 19.67 24.03
C ALA A 553 2.33 19.44 25.22
N GLY A 554 2.10 18.19 25.62
CA GLY A 554 1.46 17.89 26.91
C GLY A 554 0.26 16.93 26.86
N ASP A 555 -0.22 16.57 25.68
CA ASP A 555 -1.46 15.79 25.48
C ASP A 555 -1.12 14.29 25.52
N ALA A 556 -1.02 13.74 26.73
CA ALA A 556 -0.60 12.37 26.97
C ALA A 556 -1.71 11.35 26.78
N ASN A 557 -2.99 11.75 26.89
CA ASN A 557 -4.14 10.88 26.64
C ASN A 557 -4.80 11.09 25.26
N GLN A 558 -4.33 12.06 24.48
CA GLN A 558 -4.82 12.38 23.13
C GLN A 558 -6.29 12.84 23.11
N ASP A 559 -6.78 13.42 24.21
CA ASP A 559 -8.15 13.95 24.29
C ASP A 559 -8.28 15.38 23.77
N GLY A 560 -7.15 16.03 23.45
CA GLY A 560 -7.10 17.38 22.91
C GLY A 560 -7.09 18.49 23.98
N PHE A 561 -7.01 18.16 25.26
CA PHE A 561 -6.94 19.11 26.37
C PHE A 561 -5.75 18.82 27.27
N ILE A 562 -5.00 19.86 27.66
CA ILE A 562 -3.92 19.68 28.64
C ILE A 562 -4.50 19.80 30.05
N THR A 563 -4.68 18.67 30.73
CA THR A 563 -5.39 18.59 32.02
C THR A 563 -4.63 17.79 33.09
N SER A 564 -5.24 17.66 34.27
CA SER A 564 -4.72 16.77 35.32
C SER A 564 -4.72 15.28 34.91
N SER A 565 -5.52 14.90 33.91
CA SER A 565 -5.53 13.53 33.38
C SER A 565 -4.18 13.17 32.75
N ASP A 566 -3.61 14.09 31.97
CA ASP A 566 -2.27 13.94 31.38
C ASP A 566 -1.19 13.88 32.44
N PHE A 567 -1.30 14.71 33.48
CA PHE A 567 -0.39 14.67 34.62
C PHE A 567 -0.39 13.31 35.33
N ASN A 568 -1.55 12.69 35.50
CA ASN A 568 -1.65 11.38 36.14
C ASN A 568 -0.92 10.29 35.34
N ILE A 569 -0.99 10.36 33.99
CA ILE A 569 -0.24 9.47 33.10
C ILE A 569 1.26 9.75 33.22
N PHE A 570 1.66 11.02 33.11
CA PHE A 570 3.05 11.46 33.27
C PHE A 570 3.64 10.99 34.60
N TYR A 571 2.95 11.22 35.71
CA TYR A 571 3.42 10.88 37.05
C TYR A 571 3.69 9.38 37.19
N SER A 572 2.79 8.54 36.66
CA SER A 572 2.99 7.08 36.62
C SER A 572 4.23 6.69 35.79
N LYS A 573 4.41 7.30 34.61
CA LYS A 573 5.56 7.04 33.73
C LYS A 573 6.89 7.51 34.32
N PHE A 574 6.89 8.69 34.94
CA PHE A 574 8.02 9.28 35.63
C PHE A 574 8.51 8.40 36.79
N LEU A 575 7.60 7.93 37.66
CA LEU A 575 7.96 7.05 38.79
C LEU A 575 8.56 5.71 38.33
N ASN A 576 8.14 5.21 37.16
CA ASN A 576 8.67 3.99 36.57
C ASN A 576 9.92 4.21 35.71
N ALA A 577 10.48 5.43 35.68
CA ALA A 577 11.60 5.79 34.81
C ALA A 577 11.39 5.35 33.36
N ALA A 578 10.17 5.59 32.85
CA ALA A 578 9.79 5.22 31.49
C ALA A 578 10.79 5.81 30.48
N ASN A 579 11.14 4.99 29.49
CA ASN A 579 12.12 5.32 28.47
C ASN A 579 11.67 4.74 27.12
N GLY A 580 12.25 5.27 26.04
CA GLY A 580 11.90 4.87 24.69
C GLY A 580 10.88 5.81 24.05
N TYR A 581 10.09 5.27 23.13
CA TYR A 581 9.06 5.99 22.38
C TYR A 581 7.76 6.03 23.20
N ASP A 582 7.58 7.08 24.01
CA ASP A 582 6.48 7.19 24.99
C ASP A 582 5.61 8.45 24.79
N TYR A 583 4.38 8.41 25.30
CA TYR A 583 3.42 9.51 25.25
C TYR A 583 3.83 10.70 26.12
N CYS A 584 4.59 10.46 27.19
CA CYS A 584 4.99 11.49 28.13
C CYS A 584 6.41 12.03 27.90
N ASP A 585 7.12 11.49 26.90
CA ASP A 585 8.40 12.01 26.40
C ASP A 585 8.12 13.21 25.49
N TRP A 586 7.75 14.34 26.10
CA TRP A 586 7.29 15.54 25.42
C TRP A 586 8.43 16.32 24.76
N ASN A 587 9.66 16.19 25.27
CA ASN A 587 10.83 16.81 24.64
C ASN A 587 11.51 15.93 23.58
N LEU A 588 11.07 14.68 23.41
CA LEU A 588 11.57 13.72 22.42
C LEU A 588 13.06 13.38 22.62
N ASP A 589 13.51 13.25 23.87
CA ASP A 589 14.83 12.74 24.22
C ASP A 589 14.81 11.23 24.57
N GLY A 590 13.60 10.66 24.68
CA GLY A 590 13.35 9.26 24.94
C GLY A 590 13.48 8.87 26.41
N LEU A 591 13.41 9.82 27.33
CA LEU A 591 13.33 9.64 28.78
C LEU A 591 12.17 10.48 29.33
N VAL A 592 11.31 9.90 30.16
CA VAL A 592 10.26 10.68 30.84
C VAL A 592 10.82 11.24 32.15
N THR A 593 11.14 12.54 32.17
CA THR A 593 11.81 13.18 33.32
C THR A 593 11.14 14.49 33.74
N SER A 594 11.74 15.21 34.69
CA SER A 594 11.29 16.55 35.10
C SER A 594 11.40 17.59 33.99
N THR A 595 12.20 17.36 32.93
CA THR A 595 12.28 18.27 31.78
C THR A 595 10.99 18.27 30.98
N ASP A 596 10.34 17.11 30.82
CA ASP A 596 9.02 17.00 30.19
C ASP A 596 7.97 17.74 30.99
N PHE A 597 7.98 17.58 32.32
CA PHE A 597 7.05 18.27 33.21
C PHE A 597 7.05 19.79 33.03
N ASN A 598 8.21 20.40 32.72
CA ASN A 598 8.28 21.84 32.49
C ASN A 598 7.43 22.28 31.29
N PHE A 599 7.41 21.50 30.20
CA PHE A 599 6.58 21.77 29.03
C PHE A 599 5.10 21.63 29.36
N PHE A 600 4.71 20.52 30.00
CA PHE A 600 3.32 20.30 30.41
C PHE A 600 2.84 21.38 31.38
N ASN A 601 3.61 21.69 32.42
CA ASN A 601 3.19 22.66 33.43
C ASN A 601 2.94 24.04 32.81
N ALA A 602 3.78 24.48 31.87
CA ALA A 602 3.60 25.76 31.17
C ALA A 602 2.29 25.81 30.35
N ASN A 603 1.93 24.70 29.70
CA ASN A 603 0.71 24.62 28.88
C ASN A 603 -0.55 24.33 29.71
N PHE A 604 -0.40 23.60 30.81
CA PHE A 604 -1.46 23.31 31.77
C PHE A 604 -1.95 24.58 32.47
N ILE A 605 -1.04 25.41 33.01
CA ILE A 605 -1.42 26.65 33.72
C ILE A 605 -2.10 27.68 32.80
N THR A 606 -1.93 27.55 31.49
CA THR A 606 -2.56 28.39 30.47
C THR A 606 -3.76 27.71 29.79
N ALA A 607 -4.19 26.55 30.29
CA ALA A 607 -5.35 25.79 29.83
C ALA A 607 -5.37 25.54 28.30
N LYS A 608 -4.20 25.19 27.74
CA LYS A 608 -4.10 24.89 26.30
C LYS A 608 -4.93 23.68 25.91
N HIS A 609 -5.55 23.76 24.74
CA HIS A 609 -6.34 22.70 24.11
C HIS A 609 -6.32 22.91 22.59
N THR A 610 -6.69 21.87 21.84
CA THR A 610 -6.83 21.97 20.38
C THR A 610 -8.22 22.46 19.98
N PHE A 611 -8.29 23.19 18.86
CA PHE A 611 -9.55 23.55 18.20
C PHE A 611 -9.91 22.56 17.08
N VAL A 612 -9.08 21.56 16.82
CA VAL A 612 -9.34 20.53 15.81
C VAL A 612 -10.39 19.56 16.36
N PRO A 613 -11.57 19.45 15.71
CA PRO A 613 -12.61 18.51 16.13
C PRO A 613 -12.25 17.05 15.85
#